data_AF-A0A124FXR9-F1
#
_entry.id   AF-A0A124FXR9-F1
#
_cell.length_a   1.000
_cell.length_b   1.000
_cell.length_c   1.000
_cell.angle_alpha   90.00
_cell.angle_beta   90.00
_cell.angle_gamma   90.00
#
_symmetry.space_group_name_H-M   'P 1'
#
loop_
_entity.id
_entity.type
_entity.pdbx_description
1 polymer ?
#
loop_
_entity_poly.entity_id
_entity_poly.type
_entity_poly.pdbx_seq_one_letter_code
_entity_poly.pdbx_strand_id
1 'polypeptide(L)'
;VKVTLPKVLIDNEVNQKLASLVEKTEKLGLSIDQYLATLGKTAEEIKKEYQQESEKNWKLELALNKIADEEKITVSDQDIDEALNKISDPKEKEQLANQRYMLSSMIRRQKTLELLQNL
;
A
#
# COMPACT_ATOMS: atom_id res chain seq x y z
N VAL A 1 -8.98 18.42 1.43
CA VAL A 1 -7.89 18.46 2.44
C VAL A 1 -6.58 18.76 1.72
N LYS A 2 -5.85 19.83 2.07
CA LYS A 2 -4.48 20.04 1.56
C LYS A 2 -3.54 19.22 2.44
N VAL A 3 -3.10 18.08 1.93
CA VAL A 3 -2.10 17.23 2.60
C VAL A 3 -0.72 17.68 2.12
N THR A 4 0.10 18.20 3.02
CA THR A 4 1.50 18.53 2.73
C THR A 4 2.34 17.29 3.05
N LEU A 5 2.73 16.56 2.01
CA LEU A 5 3.61 15.39 2.14
C LEU A 5 5.07 15.85 2.09
N PRO A 6 5.92 15.43 3.04
CA PRO A 6 7.36 15.67 2.96
C PRO A 6 7.91 15.04 1.68
N LYS A 7 8.64 15.82 0.88
CA LYS A 7 9.22 15.31 -0.38
C LYS A 7 10.12 14.09 -0.15
N VAL A 8 10.87 14.08 0.95
CA VAL A 8 11.74 12.96 1.36
C VAL A 8 10.97 11.65 1.54
N LEU A 9 9.71 11.71 2.01
CA LEU A 9 8.88 10.51 2.17
C LEU A 9 8.56 9.90 0.80
N ILE A 10 8.17 10.75 -0.16
CA ILE A 10 7.87 10.33 -1.53
C ILE A 10 9.12 9.84 -2.25
N ASP A 11 10.23 10.56 -2.12
CA ASP A 11 11.50 10.20 -2.74
C ASP A 11 11.99 8.83 -2.24
N ASN A 12 11.85 8.53 -0.94
CA ASN A 12 12.19 7.22 -0.38
C ASN A 12 11.32 6.10 -0.94
N GLU A 13 9.99 6.29 -1.03
CA GLU A 13 9.09 5.29 -1.60
C GLU A 13 9.40 5.04 -3.08
N VAL A 14 9.63 6.10 -3.85
CA VAL A 14 10.01 6.01 -5.26
C VAL A 14 11.31 5.22 -5.42
N ASN A 15 12.32 5.49 -4.59
CA ASN A 15 13.58 4.76 -4.62
C ASN A 15 13.40 3.27 -4.30
N GLN A 16 12.56 2.93 -3.31
CA GLN A 16 12.25 1.53 -3.00
C GLN A 16 11.50 0.83 -4.13
N LYS A 17 10.57 1.52 -4.80
CA LYS A 17 9.84 0.99 -5.97
C LYS A 17 10.78 0.76 -7.14
N LEU A 18 11.70 1.69 -7.40
CA LEU A 18 12.73 1.54 -8.44
C LEU A 18 13.69 0.37 -8.12
N ALA A 19 14.16 0.25 -6.89
CA ALA A 19 15.00 -0.88 -6.47
C ALA A 19 14.28 -2.23 -6.65
N SER A 20 13.02 -2.30 -6.21
CA SER A 20 12.16 -3.49 -6.41
C SER A 20 11.94 -3.80 -7.89
N LEU A 21 11.85 -2.78 -8.74
CA LEU A 21 11.72 -2.96 -10.19
C LEU A 21 13.01 -3.57 -10.78
N VAL A 22 14.18 -3.05 -10.39
CA VAL A 22 15.48 -3.59 -10.81
C VAL A 22 15.59 -5.05 -10.40
N GLU A 23 15.34 -5.39 -9.13
CA GLU A 23 15.42 -6.78 -8.66
C GLU A 23 14.47 -7.73 -9.41
N LYS A 24 13.25 -7.27 -9.72
CA LYS A 24 12.28 -8.07 -10.50
C LYS A 24 12.75 -8.29 -11.93
N THR A 25 13.30 -7.27 -12.56
CA THR A 25 13.80 -7.35 -13.93
C THR A 25 15.05 -8.22 -14.02
N GLU A 26 15.96 -8.14 -13.04
CA GLU A 26 17.13 -9.01 -12.93
C GLU A 26 16.74 -10.48 -12.75
N LYS A 27 15.71 -10.77 -11.94
CA LYS A 27 15.16 -12.13 -11.79
C LYS A 27 14.61 -12.71 -13.09
N LEU A 28 14.20 -11.86 -14.03
CA LEU A 28 13.75 -12.26 -15.37
C LEU A 28 14.92 -12.39 -16.36
N GLY A 29 16.16 -12.15 -15.92
CA GLY A 29 17.35 -12.16 -16.79
C GLY A 29 17.44 -10.96 -17.73
N LEU A 30 16.68 -9.89 -17.44
CA LEU A 30 16.66 -8.66 -18.22
C LEU A 30 17.42 -7.56 -17.48
N SER A 31 18.00 -6.61 -18.22
CA SER A 31 18.43 -5.34 -17.64
C SER A 31 17.25 -4.38 -17.51
N ILE A 32 17.34 -3.45 -16.55
CA ILE A 32 16.31 -2.41 -16.38
C ILE A 32 16.13 -1.60 -17.67
N ASP A 33 17.20 -1.25 -18.37
CA ASP A 33 17.15 -0.49 -19.62
C ASP A 33 16.40 -1.24 -20.73
N GLN A 34 16.62 -2.56 -20.86
CA GLN A 34 15.87 -3.39 -21.81
C GLN A 34 14.38 -3.44 -21.48
N TYR A 35 14.03 -3.56 -20.19
CA TYR A 35 12.64 -3.56 -19.75
C TYR A 35 11.95 -2.21 -20.00
N LEU A 36 12.65 -1.11 -19.76
CA LEU A 36 12.15 0.22 -20.06
C LEU A 36 11.97 0.45 -21.56
N ALA A 37 12.88 -0.10 -22.38
CA ALA A 37 12.77 -0.06 -23.84
C ALA A 37 11.55 -0.82 -24.36
N THR A 38 11.19 -1.98 -23.78
CA THR A 38 9.96 -2.70 -24.18
C THR A 38 8.69 -1.95 -23.81
N LEU A 39 8.72 -1.16 -22.72
CA LEU A 39 7.64 -0.27 -22.32
C LEU A 39 7.60 1.05 -23.10
N GLY A 40 8.64 1.35 -23.88
CA GLY A 40 8.79 2.64 -24.57
C GLY A 40 8.93 3.83 -23.61
N LYS A 41 9.48 3.60 -22.42
CA LYS A 41 9.62 4.62 -21.36
C LYS A 41 11.07 4.84 -20.99
N THR A 42 11.38 6.03 -20.50
CA THR A 42 12.68 6.35 -19.89
C THR A 42 12.67 6.16 -18.37
N ALA A 43 13.86 6.08 -17.77
CA ALA A 43 14.00 6.01 -16.32
C ALA A 43 13.41 7.24 -15.61
N GLU A 44 13.52 8.42 -16.22
CA GLU A 44 12.93 9.66 -15.69
C GLU A 44 11.40 9.62 -15.73
N GLU A 45 10.80 9.08 -16.79
CA GLU A 45 9.35 8.92 -16.89
C GLU A 45 8.81 7.96 -15.84
N ILE A 46 9.43 6.78 -15.68
CA ILE A 46 9.03 5.83 -14.63
C ILE A 46 9.18 6.44 -13.24
N LYS A 47 10.27 7.17 -12.98
CA LYS A 47 10.47 7.85 -11.71
C LYS A 47 9.34 8.87 -11.44
N LYS A 48 8.96 9.65 -12.45
CA LYS A 48 7.89 10.64 -12.34
C LYS A 48 6.53 9.98 -12.12
N GLU A 49 6.25 8.88 -12.82
CA GLU A 49 5.03 8.09 -12.62
C GLU A 49 4.96 7.54 -11.20
N TYR A 50 6.03 6.92 -10.71
CA TYR A 50 6.10 6.44 -9.32
C TYR A 50 5.96 7.57 -8.31
N GLN A 51 6.50 8.76 -8.59
CA GLN A 51 6.31 9.91 -7.72
C GLN A 51 4.83 10.30 -7.64
N GLN A 52 4.16 10.47 -8.79
CA GLN A 52 2.75 10.82 -8.84
C GLN A 52 1.84 9.76 -8.20
N GLU A 53 2.13 8.48 -8.46
CA GLU A 53 1.41 7.37 -7.87
C GLU A 53 1.59 7.33 -6.35
N SER A 54 2.82 7.47 -5.85
CA SER A 54 3.11 7.47 -4.41
C SER A 54 2.43 8.66 -3.73
N GLU A 55 2.48 9.85 -4.31
CA GLU A 55 1.74 11.01 -3.80
C GLU A 55 0.22 10.77 -3.73
N LYS A 56 -0.35 10.15 -4.76
CA LYS A 56 -1.78 9.82 -4.80
C LYS A 56 -2.13 8.79 -3.73
N ASN A 57 -1.32 7.76 -3.58
CA ASN A 57 -1.52 6.71 -2.58
C ASN A 57 -1.44 7.28 -1.17
N TRP A 58 -0.43 8.09 -0.85
CA TRP A 58 -0.34 8.76 0.46
C TRP A 58 -1.53 9.67 0.74
N LYS A 59 -1.96 10.46 -0.25
CA LYS A 59 -3.16 11.31 -0.10
C LYS A 59 -4.41 10.47 0.16
N LEU A 60 -4.56 9.35 -0.54
CA LEU A 60 -5.67 8.43 -0.35
C LEU A 60 -5.63 7.80 1.05
N GLU A 61 -4.49 7.27 1.48
CA GLU A 61 -4.32 6.66 2.80
C GLU A 61 -4.63 7.67 3.92
N LEU A 62 -4.15 8.91 3.80
CA LEU A 62 -4.43 9.95 4.78
C LEU A 62 -5.89 10.40 4.77
N ALA A 63 -6.53 10.43 3.60
CA ALA A 63 -7.95 10.71 3.49
C ALA A 63 -8.78 9.58 4.13
N LEU A 64 -8.48 8.32 3.85
CA LEU A 64 -9.16 7.16 4.45
C LEU A 64 -8.98 7.14 5.97
N ASN A 65 -7.76 7.36 6.47
CA ASN A 65 -7.53 7.44 7.92
C ASN A 65 -8.35 8.56 8.56
N LYS A 66 -8.40 9.74 7.93
CA LYS A 66 -9.20 10.85 8.43
C LYS A 66 -10.70 10.52 8.46
N ILE A 67 -11.23 9.90 7.41
CA ILE A 67 -12.63 9.46 7.38
C ILE A 67 -12.89 8.41 8.47
N ALA A 68 -11.98 7.46 8.64
CA ALA A 68 -12.07 6.45 9.69
C ALA A 68 -12.05 7.07 11.11
N ASP A 69 -11.31 8.16 11.31
CA ASP A 69 -11.30 8.91 12.56
C ASP A 69 -12.62 9.70 12.77
N GLU A 70 -13.10 10.40 11.74
CA GLU A 70 -14.35 11.19 11.77
C GLU A 70 -15.57 10.30 12.03
N GLU A 71 -15.64 9.15 11.36
CA GLU A 71 -16.71 8.14 11.49
C GLU A 71 -16.49 7.20 12.68
N LYS A 72 -15.41 7.41 13.46
CA LYS A 72 -15.06 6.62 14.67
C LYS A 72 -15.02 5.12 14.41
N ILE A 73 -14.51 4.73 13.25
CA ILE A 73 -14.34 3.34 12.87
C ILE A 73 -13.29 2.72 13.78
N THR A 74 -13.74 1.78 14.61
CA THR A 74 -12.92 1.00 15.53
C THR A 74 -12.91 -0.46 15.09
N VAL A 75 -11.82 -1.14 15.43
CA VAL A 75 -11.64 -2.57 15.18
C VAL A 75 -11.65 -3.26 16.53
N SER A 76 -12.61 -4.17 16.70
CA SER A 76 -12.72 -5.01 17.88
C SER A 76 -11.86 -6.26 17.75
N ASP A 77 -11.59 -6.93 18.87
CA ASP A 77 -10.92 -8.24 18.84
C ASP A 77 -11.73 -9.28 18.04
N GLN A 78 -13.06 -9.18 18.08
CA GLN A 78 -13.93 -10.05 17.29
C GLN A 78 -13.68 -9.89 15.78
N ASP A 79 -13.53 -8.65 15.31
CA ASP A 79 -13.24 -8.39 13.89
C ASP A 79 -11.89 -9.02 13.47
N ILE A 80 -10.90 -9.00 14.37
CA ILE A 80 -9.58 -9.60 14.16
C ILE A 80 -9.71 -11.12 14.11
N ASP A 81 -10.44 -11.72 15.05
CA ASP A 81 -10.64 -13.16 15.09
C ASP A 81 -11.44 -13.65 13.87
N GLU A 82 -12.46 -12.91 13.43
CA GLU A 82 -13.20 -13.19 12.20
C GLU A 82 -12.30 -13.11 10.96
N ALA A 83 -11.43 -12.09 10.88
CA ALA A 83 -10.47 -11.97 9.79
C ALA A 83 -9.48 -13.14 9.78
N LEU A 84 -8.93 -13.52 10.94
CA LEU A 84 -8.01 -14.66 11.07
C LEU A 84 -8.68 -16.00 10.76
N ASN A 85 -9.98 -16.14 11.02
CA ASN A 85 -10.72 -17.37 10.71
C ASN A 85 -11.02 -17.55 9.21
N LYS A 86 -10.97 -16.47 8.43
CA LYS A 86 -11.07 -16.53 6.95
C LYS A 86 -9.78 -17.02 6.28
N ILE A 87 -8.68 -17.11 7.04
CA ILE A 87 -7.37 -17.52 6.54
C ILE A 87 -7.23 -19.04 6.66
N SER A 88 -7.15 -19.71 5.51
CA SER A 88 -7.04 -21.15 5.43
C SER A 88 -5.64 -21.68 5.72
N ASP A 89 -4.59 -20.91 5.42
CA ASP A 89 -3.20 -21.32 5.67
C ASP A 89 -2.83 -21.07 7.15
N PRO A 90 -2.52 -22.12 7.93
CA PRO A 90 -2.15 -21.98 9.34
C PRO A 90 -0.88 -21.16 9.56
N LYS A 91 0.10 -21.18 8.64
CA LYS A 91 1.33 -20.39 8.77
C LYS A 91 1.05 -18.91 8.57
N GLU A 92 0.26 -18.57 7.55
CA GLU A 92 -0.16 -17.19 7.29
C GLU A 92 -1.01 -16.65 8.44
N LYS A 93 -1.93 -17.47 8.96
CA LYS A 93 -2.75 -17.14 10.13
C LYS A 93 -1.88 -16.84 11.36
N GLU A 94 -0.88 -17.66 11.65
CA GLU A 94 0.05 -17.43 12.77
C GLU A 94 0.87 -16.15 12.58
N GLN A 95 1.37 -15.90 11.37
CA GLN A 95 2.13 -14.69 11.05
C GLN A 95 1.29 -13.43 11.26
N LEU A 96 0.05 -13.41 10.77
CA LEU A 96 -0.86 -12.27 10.91
C LEU A 96 -1.35 -12.11 12.36
N ALA A 97 -1.55 -13.21 13.08
CA ALA A 97 -1.86 -13.17 14.50
C ALA A 97 -0.72 -12.54 15.32
N ASN A 98 0.54 -12.73 14.93
CA ASN A 98 1.70 -12.06 15.54
C ASN A 98 1.82 -10.58 15.13
N GLN A 99 1.12 -10.16 14.07
CA GLN A 99 1.12 -8.79 13.55
C GLN A 99 -0.25 -8.10 13.76
N ARG A 100 -0.86 -8.29 14.94
CA ARG A 100 -2.21 -7.78 15.25
C ARG A 100 -2.43 -6.31 14.92
N TYR A 101 -1.44 -5.45 15.18
CA TYR A 101 -1.53 -4.03 14.86
C TYR A 101 -1.72 -3.78 13.36
N MET A 102 -0.92 -4.46 12.53
CA MET A 102 -1.01 -4.38 11.08
C MET A 102 -2.35 -4.90 10.58
N LEU A 103 -2.80 -6.05 11.11
CA LEU A 103 -4.11 -6.62 10.79
C LEU A 103 -5.26 -5.68 11.16
N SER A 104 -5.22 -5.07 12.35
CA SER A 104 -6.22 -4.08 12.78
C SER A 104 -6.27 -2.88 11.84
N SER A 105 -5.10 -2.34 11.43
CA SER A 105 -5.07 -1.23 10.47
C SER A 105 -5.69 -1.59 9.11
N MET A 106 -5.45 -2.81 8.61
CA MET A 106 -6.06 -3.30 7.38
C MET A 106 -7.58 -3.44 7.50
N ILE A 107 -8.07 -4.03 8.59
CA ILE A 107 -9.51 -4.19 8.84
C ILE A 107 -10.17 -2.82 8.95
N ARG A 108 -9.55 -1.88 9.67
CA ARG A 108 -10.06 -0.51 9.80
C ARG A 108 -10.22 0.16 8.44
N ARG A 109 -9.20 0.03 7.59
CA ARG A 109 -9.21 0.55 6.22
C ARG A 109 -10.31 -0.11 5.38
N GLN A 110 -10.47 -1.42 5.47
CA GLN A 110 -11.51 -2.15 4.76
C GLN A 110 -12.91 -1.67 5.17
N LYS A 111 -13.19 -1.58 6.48
CA LYS A 111 -14.45 -1.04 7.01
C LYS A 111 -14.74 0.38 6.53
N THR A 112 -13.69 1.21 6.43
CA THR A 112 -13.81 2.58 5.92
C THR A 112 -14.21 2.60 4.44
N LEU A 113 -13.62 1.72 3.64
CA LEU A 113 -13.98 1.59 2.23
C LEU A 113 -15.41 1.05 2.04
N GLU A 114 -15.81 0.07 2.84
CA GLU A 114 -17.18 -0.47 2.82
C GLU A 114 -18.21 0.60 3.19
N LEU A 115 -17.91 1.47 4.16
CA LEU A 115 -18.74 2.62 4.49
C LEU A 115 -18.89 3.56 3.29
N LEU A 116 -17.77 3.91 2.62
CA LEU A 116 -17.75 4.78 1.45
C LEU A 116 -18.47 4.19 0.23
N GLN A 117 -18.48 2.87 0.08
CA GLN A 117 -19.17 2.20 -1.02
C GLN A 117 -20.69 2.17 -0.84
N ASN A 118 -21.17 2.21 0.41
CA ASN A 118 -22.60 2.12 0.76
C ASN A 118 -23.27 3.49 1.00
N LEU A 119 -22.56 4.59 0.71
CA LEU A 119 -23.05 5.97 0.71
C LEU A 119 -23.68 6.34 -0.64
#